data_AF-A0A920AKD2-F1
#
_entry.id   AF-A0A920AKD2-F1
#
_cell.length_a   1.000
_cell.length_b   1.000
_cell.length_c   1.000
_cell.angle_alpha   90.00
_cell.angle_beta   90.00
_cell.angle_gamma   90.00
#
_symmetry.space_group_name_H-M   'P 1'
#
loop_
_entity.id
_entity.type
_entity.pdbx_description
1 polymer ?
#
loop_
_entity_poly.entity_id
_entity_poly.type
_entity_poly.pdbx_seq_one_letter_code
_entity_poly.pdbx_strand_id
1 'polypeptide(L)' 'MILKIFLIDPYFAPETTPILDQLKFSEVGKEHFAIVVNEYGDFRGIVTLEDILRRNCWRIDDETDINVEGVKITT' A
#
# COMPACT_ATOMS: atom_id res chain seq x y z
N MET A 1 21.72 19.83 18.62
CA MET A 1 22.17 19.74 17.22
C MET A 1 22.80 18.37 16.87
N ILE A 2 22.41 17.28 17.55
CA ILE A 2 22.89 15.90 17.25
C ILE A 2 21.74 15.01 16.76
N LEU A 3 20.48 15.36 17.04
CA LEU A 3 19.34 14.56 16.58
C LEU A 3 19.16 14.63 15.06
N LYS A 4 19.52 15.74 14.42
CA LYS A 4 19.26 15.98 13.00
C LYS A 4 20.06 15.06 12.07
N ILE A 5 21.19 14.52 12.50
CA ILE A 5 21.99 13.57 11.71
C ILE A 5 21.40 12.15 11.65
N PHE A 6 20.41 11.85 12.50
CA PHE A 6 19.69 10.56 12.50
C PHE A 6 18.31 10.64 11.84
N LEU A 7 17.88 11.84 11.42
CA LEU A 7 16.59 12.01 10.78
C LEU A 7 16.71 11.67 9.29
N ILE A 8 15.85 10.79 8.83
CA ILE A 8 15.59 10.56 7.40
C ILE A 8 14.57 11.61 6.96
N ASP A 9 14.80 12.20 5.79
CA ASP A 9 13.84 13.14 5.19
C ASP A 9 12.55 12.39 4.86
N PRO A 10 11.40 12.76 5.46
CA PRO A 10 10.17 12.02 5.28
C PRO A 10 9.60 12.24 3.88
N TYR A 11 9.09 11.17 3.28
CA TYR A 11 8.25 11.27 2.09
C TYR A 11 6.80 11.60 2.43
N PHE A 12 6.23 12.59 1.73
CA PHE A 12 4.84 13.00 1.85
C PHE A 12 4.04 12.58 0.62
N ALA A 13 3.10 11.67 0.83
CA ALA A 13 2.17 11.20 -0.19
C ALA A 13 0.83 11.94 -0.08
N PRO A 14 0.34 12.58 -1.16
CA PRO A 14 -1.03 13.08 -1.20
C PRO A 14 -2.05 11.95 -1.00
N GLU A 15 -3.13 12.23 -0.26
CA GLU A 15 -4.29 11.31 -0.11
C GLU A 15 -4.90 10.92 -1.46
N THR A 16 -4.78 11.79 -2.46
CA THR A 16 -5.33 11.60 -3.81
C THR A 16 -4.44 10.76 -4.74
N THR A 17 -3.21 10.45 -4.34
CA THR A 17 -2.26 9.72 -5.20
C THR A 17 -2.69 8.26 -5.35
N PRO A 18 -2.77 7.74 -6.58
CA PRO A 18 -3.13 6.34 -6.80
C PRO A 18 -2.06 5.38 -6.25
N ILE A 19 -2.52 4.24 -5.75
CA ILE A 19 -1.70 3.23 -5.05
C ILE A 19 -0.50 2.74 -5.89
N LEU A 20 -0.66 2.69 -7.21
CA LEU A 20 0.37 2.21 -8.14
C LEU A 20 1.54 3.19 -8.25
N ASP A 21 1.28 4.48 -8.09
CA ASP A 21 2.29 5.53 -8.07
C ASP A 21 3.02 5.56 -6.72
N GLN A 22 2.28 5.31 -5.62
CA GLN A 22 2.87 5.13 -4.29
C GLN A 22 3.85 3.94 -4.25
N LEU A 23 3.51 2.82 -4.89
CA LEU A 23 4.40 1.64 -5.02
C LEU A 23 5.68 1.95 -5.79
N LYS A 24 5.56 2.61 -6.95
CA LYS A 24 6.73 3.00 -7.77
C LYS A 24 7.65 3.93 -7.00
N PHE A 25 7.09 4.84 -6.21
CA PHE A 25 7.88 5.73 -5.38
C PHE A 25 8.64 4.97 -4.27
N SER A 26 7.98 4.03 -3.58
CA SER A 26 8.64 3.19 -2.56
C SER A 26 9.76 2.31 -3.13
N GLU A 27 9.64 1.85 -4.37
CA GLU A 27 10.68 1.07 -5.06
C GLU A 27 11.92 1.91 -5.39
N VAL A 28 11.72 3.18 -5.78
CA VAL A 28 12.81 4.12 -6.11
C VAL A 28 13.46 4.72 -4.86
N GLY A 29 12.69 4.99 -3.81
CA GLY A 29 13.15 5.68 -2.60
C GLY A 29 13.84 4.79 -1.56
N LYS A 30 13.67 3.46 -1.62
CA LYS A 30 14.02 2.52 -0.53
C LYS A 30 13.38 2.88 0.82
N GLU A 31 12.36 3.73 0.82
CA GLU A 31 11.66 4.16 2.02
C GLU A 31 10.48 3.23 2.29
N HIS A 32 10.48 2.62 3.48
CA HIS A 32 9.49 1.62 3.87
C HIS A 32 8.18 2.25 4.40
N PHE A 33 8.16 3.58 4.60
CA PHE A 33 7.02 4.31 5.13
C PHE A 33 6.84 5.65 4.40
N ALA A 34 5.59 6.09 4.29
CA ALA A 34 5.21 7.38 3.73
C ALA A 34 4.19 8.06 4.65
N ILE A 35 4.27 9.39 4.73
CA ILE A 35 3.33 10.22 5.49
C ILE A 35 2.22 10.67 4.55
N VAL A 36 0.97 10.35 4.88
CA VAL A 36 -0.18 10.76 4.08
C VAL A 36 -0.63 12.14 4.49
N VAL A 37 -0.75 13.04 3.52
CA VAL A 37 -1.19 14.43 3.71
C VAL A 37 -2.41 14.75 2.86
N ASN A 38 -3.26 15.65 3.37
CA ASN A 38 -4.34 16.23 2.57
C ASN A 38 -3.81 17.37 1.66
N GLU A 39 -4.70 17.96 0.87
CA GLU A 39 -4.39 19.07 -0.05
C GLU A 39 -3.94 20.36 0.66
N TYR A 40 -4.20 20.47 1.96
CA TYR A 40 -3.79 21.59 2.81
C TYR A 40 -2.50 21.31 3.60
N GLY A 41 -1.91 20.11 3.43
CA GLY A 41 -0.71 19.67 4.14
C GLY A 41 -0.95 19.15 5.55
N ASP A 42 -2.21 18.96 5.98
CA ASP A 42 -2.49 18.31 7.25
C ASP A 42 -2.15 16.82 7.19
N PHE A 43 -1.61 16.34 8.29
CA PHE A 43 -1.33 14.93 8.52
C PHE A 43 -2.63 14.12 8.59
N ARG A 44 -2.74 13.13 7.72
CA ARG A 44 -3.83 12.15 7.74
C ARG A 44 -3.42 10.83 8.38
N GLY A 45 -2.16 10.43 8.22
CA GLY A 45 -1.68 9.15 8.72
C GLY A 45 -0.34 8.73 8.14
N ILE A 46 0.02 7.47 8.40
CA ILE A 46 1.24 6.84 7.88
C ILE A 46 0.80 5.59 7.12
N VAL A 47 1.42 5.36 5.96
CA VAL A 47 1.25 4.14 5.18
C VAL A 47 2.61 3.46 5.03
N THR A 48 2.62 2.13 5.08
CA THR A 48 3.82 1.32 4.84
C THR A 48 3.69 0.57 3.53
N LEU A 49 4.84 0.22 2.94
CA LEU A 49 4.87 -0.58 1.71
C LEU A 49 4.11 -1.92 1.87
N GLU A 50 4.21 -2.55 3.05
CA GLU A 50 3.53 -3.82 3.35
C GLU A 50 2.01 -3.73 3.29
N ASP A 51 1.42 -2.60 3.70
CA ASP A 51 -0.03 -2.41 3.65
C ASP A 51 -0.52 -2.24 2.21
N ILE A 52 0.25 -1.51 1.40
CA ILE A 52 -0.03 -1.30 -0.03
C ILE A 52 0.05 -2.63 -0.80
N LEU A 53 1.06 -3.44 -0.53
CA LEU A 53 1.24 -4.76 -1.15
C LEU A 53 0.12 -5.73 -0.75
N ARG A 54 -0.29 -5.75 0.52
CA ARG A 54 -1.39 -6.61 1.00
C ARG A 54 -2.70 -6.34 0.27
N ARG A 55 -3.02 -5.07 -0.02
CA ARG A 55 -4.29 -4.72 -0.69
C ARG A 55 -4.34 -5.11 -2.17
N ASN A 56 -3.22 -5.07 -2.89
CA ASN A 56 -3.18 -5.53 -4.30
C ASN A 56 -3.12 -7.06 -4.42
N CYS A 57 -2.50 -7.75 -3.44
CA CYS A 57 -2.31 -9.19 -3.50
C CYS A 57 -3.61 -10.00 -3.39
N TRP A 58 -4.70 -9.43 -2.86
CA TRP A 58 -6.00 -10.11 -2.78
C TRP A 58 -6.81 -10.08 -4.10
N ARG A 59 -6.36 -9.32 -5.12
CA ARG A 59 -7.09 -9.20 -6.40
C ARG A 59 -6.55 -10.07 -7.52
N ILE A 60 -5.48 -10.82 -7.27
CA ILE A 60 -5.09 -11.92 -8.15
C ILE A 60 -5.90 -13.12 -7.64
N ASP A 61 -7.15 -13.15 -8.07
CA ASP A 61 -7.99 -14.35 -7.99
C ASP A 61 -7.24 -15.43 -8.77
N ASP A 62 -6.98 -16.53 -8.09
CA ASP A 62 -6.15 -17.62 -8.55
C ASP A 62 -6.85 -18.29 -9.74
N GLU A 63 -6.16 -18.46 -10.88
CA GLU A 63 -6.73 -19.14 -12.06
C GLU A 63 -7.00 -20.65 -11.81
N THR A 64 -6.90 -21.11 -10.55
CA THR A 64 -7.20 -22.47 -10.10
C THR A 64 -8.52 -22.61 -9.33
N ASP A 65 -9.49 -21.70 -9.51
CA ASP A 65 -10.88 -21.98 -9.15
C ASP A 65 -11.45 -23.03 -10.12
N ILE A 66 -11.06 -24.29 -9.89
CA ILE A 66 -11.71 -25.45 -10.48
C ILE A 66 -13.12 -25.53 -9.91
N ASN A 67 -14.05 -24.85 -10.57
CA ASN A 67 -15.48 -25.04 -10.33
C ASN A 67 -15.82 -26.51 -10.65
N VAL A 68 -15.80 -27.37 -9.64
CA VAL A 68 -16.43 -28.69 -9.70
C VAL A 68 -17.94 -28.49 -9.61
N GLU A 69 -18.50 -28.06 -10.73
CA GLU A 69 -19.93 -27.92 -10.95
C GLU A 69 -20.57 -29.31 -10.93
N GLY A 70 -20.92 -29.83 -9.74
CA GLY A 70 -21.28 -31.25 -9.69
C GLY A 70 -21.88 -31.87 -8.44
N VAL A 71 -22.07 -31.18 -7.30
CA VAL A 71 -22.77 -31.82 -6.16
C VAL A 71 -23.97 -30.99 -5.71
N LYS A 72 -25.12 -31.28 -6.33
CA LYS A 72 -26.42 -31.05 -5.69
C LYS A 72 -26.48 -31.91 -4.43
N ILE A 73 -26.37 -31.29 -3.26
CA ILE A 73 -26.90 -31.91 -2.03
C ILE A 73 -28.38 -31.53 -1.91
N THR A 74 -29.23 -32.42 -2.43
CA THR A 74 -30.61 -32.53 -1.96
C THR A 74 -30.59 -33.49 -0.78
N THR A 75 -30.89 -32.96 0.41
CA THR A 75 -31.73 -33.52 1.51
C THR A 75 -31.32 -32.84 2.81
#